data_AF-A0A1P8RZK4-F1
#
_entry.id   AF-A0A1P8RZK4-F1
#
_cell.length_a   1.000
_cell.length_b   1.000
_cell.length_c   1.000
_cell.angle_alpha   90.00
_cell.angle_beta   90.00
_cell.angle_gamma   90.00
#
_symmetry.space_group_name_H-M   'P 1'
#
loop_
_entity.id
_entity.type
_entity.pdbx_description
1 polymer ?
#
loop_
_entity_poly.entity_id
_entity_poly.type
_entity_poly.pdbx_seq_one_letter_code
_entity_poly.pdbx_strand_id
1 'polypeptide(L)'
;MSFTLVFSQSEDIEVKKLKINTDLDHFAARVVGDKVFFSHNLTTKRGKPIKDKYDGFIYIMYEAPLSDDGEIENEKPIVKTELGRFNMSSATFSKDGKYMYFTTNQIDKGTNKLKGVETYNLQIQRAEYEEGKGWTNFETLPFCDPDYNYAHPALSPDDNTLYFIADVKGNKGKSDLYKVSVSNHQTYGDVTSMGETINSSRTEIFPFISADNKLYFTSDRRGGNGGLDIYVYDLDSEDAEQEPKPLEAPINSRGDDFSFFLNDDLTTGYISSRRSRGEGGDDLYYFSGYK
;
A
#
# COMPACT_ATOMS: atom_id res chain seq x y z
N MET A 1 -9.45 33.18 33.73
CA MET A 1 -8.67 32.37 32.77
C MET A 1 -9.36 31.02 32.71
N SER A 2 -9.96 30.68 31.57
CA SER A 2 -10.57 29.36 31.38
C SER A 2 -9.47 28.44 30.85
N PHE A 3 -9.13 27.40 31.60
CA PHE A 3 -8.28 26.33 31.09
C PHE A 3 -9.16 25.42 30.23
N THR A 4 -8.96 25.46 28.93
CA THR A 4 -9.50 24.45 28.01
C THR A 4 -8.59 23.23 28.13
N LEU A 5 -9.08 22.16 28.76
CA LEU A 5 -8.45 20.84 28.64
C LEU A 5 -8.65 20.36 27.21
N VAL A 6 -7.56 20.26 26.46
CA VAL A 6 -7.50 19.48 25.22
C VAL A 6 -7.40 18.02 25.67
N PHE A 7 -8.44 17.23 25.41
CA PHE A 7 -8.39 15.79 25.64
C PHE A 7 -7.38 15.19 24.65
N SER A 8 -6.34 14.56 25.19
CA SER A 8 -5.43 13.68 24.44
C SER A 8 -6.25 12.56 23.82
N GLN A 9 -6.14 12.37 22.51
CA GLN A 9 -6.91 11.40 21.74
C GLN A 9 -6.26 10.00 21.76
N SER A 10 -5.26 9.76 22.62
CA SER A 10 -4.31 8.66 22.44
C SER A 10 -4.39 7.52 23.46
N GLU A 11 -5.44 7.38 24.29
CA GLU A 11 -5.45 6.37 25.36
C GLU A 11 -6.00 4.98 24.98
N ASP A 12 -6.64 4.76 23.82
CA ASP A 12 -7.34 3.50 23.53
C ASP A 12 -6.89 2.73 22.25
N ILE A 13 -5.94 3.25 21.45
CA ILE A 13 -5.48 2.51 20.26
C ILE A 13 -4.54 1.38 20.69
N GLU A 14 -4.90 0.15 20.41
CA GLU A 14 -4.03 -1.01 20.60
C GLU A 14 -3.40 -1.42 19.28
N VAL A 15 -2.09 -1.74 19.28
CA VAL A 15 -1.38 -2.27 18.10
C VAL A 15 -0.75 -3.61 18.46
N LYS A 16 -1.28 -4.67 17.87
CA LYS A 16 -0.89 -6.07 18.09
C LYS A 16 -0.03 -6.56 16.93
N LYS A 17 1.15 -7.13 17.24
CA LYS A 17 1.97 -7.84 16.27
C LYS A 17 1.30 -9.16 15.88
N LEU A 18 1.19 -9.45 14.59
CA LEU A 18 0.58 -10.69 14.10
C LEU A 18 1.50 -11.88 14.23
N LYS A 19 0.93 -13.07 14.42
CA LYS A 19 1.68 -14.34 14.57
C LYS A 19 2.29 -14.85 13.27
N ILE A 20 1.78 -14.39 12.12
CA ILE A 20 2.24 -14.79 10.79
C ILE A 20 3.67 -14.30 10.49
N ASN A 21 4.13 -13.24 11.16
CA ASN A 21 5.43 -12.65 10.89
C ASN A 21 6.56 -13.65 11.11
N THR A 22 7.56 -13.59 10.23
CA THR A 22 8.78 -14.40 10.30
C THR A 22 10.00 -13.48 10.19
N ASP A 23 11.20 -14.03 9.97
CA ASP A 23 12.40 -13.24 9.66
C ASP A 23 12.35 -12.57 8.27
N LEU A 24 11.34 -12.89 7.46
CA LEU A 24 11.08 -12.36 6.13
C LEU A 24 9.97 -11.29 6.15
N ASP A 25 9.84 -10.57 5.04
CA ASP A 25 8.96 -9.40 4.93
C ASP A 25 7.50 -9.79 4.77
N HIS A 26 6.62 -9.20 5.58
CA HIS A 26 5.17 -9.25 5.49
C HIS A 26 4.65 -7.82 5.50
N PHE A 27 3.93 -7.43 4.46
CA PHE A 27 3.52 -6.03 4.32
C PHE A 27 2.29 -5.83 3.44
N ALA A 28 1.75 -4.61 3.48
CA ALA A 28 0.65 -4.12 2.65
C ALA A 28 -0.61 -5.00 2.71
N ALA A 29 -1.07 -5.26 3.94
CA ALA A 29 -2.33 -5.95 4.16
C ALA A 29 -3.54 -5.10 3.72
N ARG A 30 -4.56 -5.74 3.15
CA ARG A 30 -5.84 -5.15 2.73
C ARG A 30 -6.96 -6.13 3.00
N VAL A 31 -8.11 -5.64 3.47
CA VAL A 31 -9.32 -6.45 3.66
C VAL A 31 -10.30 -6.17 2.54
N VAL A 32 -10.90 -7.23 2.00
CA VAL A 32 -11.95 -7.16 0.98
C VAL A 32 -12.93 -8.29 1.24
N GLY A 33 -14.19 -7.95 1.54
CA GLY A 33 -15.18 -8.94 1.93
C GLY A 33 -14.74 -9.73 3.16
N ASP A 34 -14.69 -11.05 3.02
CA ASP A 34 -14.31 -12.01 4.06
C ASP A 34 -12.83 -12.44 3.99
N LYS A 35 -11.99 -11.67 3.28
CA LYS A 35 -10.58 -12.01 3.05
C LYS A 35 -9.65 -10.88 3.42
N VAL A 36 -8.45 -11.28 3.80
CA VAL A 36 -7.27 -10.43 3.91
C VAL A 36 -6.24 -10.83 2.85
N PHE A 37 -5.68 -9.83 2.19
CA PHE A 37 -4.64 -9.95 1.19
C PHE A 37 -3.39 -9.25 1.69
N PHE A 38 -2.21 -9.80 1.45
CA PHE A 38 -0.95 -9.17 1.84
C PHE A 38 0.20 -9.61 0.93
N SER A 39 1.33 -8.92 1.02
CA SER A 39 2.55 -9.22 0.28
C SER A 39 3.56 -9.92 1.20
N HIS A 40 4.22 -10.95 0.65
CA HIS A 40 5.27 -11.68 1.35
C HIS A 40 6.29 -12.24 0.35
N ASN A 41 7.49 -12.56 0.81
CA ASN A 41 8.49 -13.24 -0.01
C ASN A 41 7.91 -14.55 -0.59
N LEU A 42 8.27 -14.84 -1.84
CA LEU A 42 8.04 -16.15 -2.42
C LEU A 42 8.94 -17.16 -1.70
N THR A 43 8.35 -18.19 -1.11
CA THR A 43 9.09 -19.20 -0.35
C THR A 43 8.94 -20.61 -0.93
N THR A 44 9.91 -21.47 -0.61
CA THR A 44 9.76 -22.92 -0.77
C THR A 44 8.75 -23.46 0.26
N LYS A 45 8.27 -24.70 0.07
CA LYS A 45 7.42 -25.38 1.08
C LYS A 45 8.02 -25.48 2.50
N ARG A 46 9.32 -25.23 2.66
CA ARG A 46 10.02 -25.21 3.96
C ARG A 46 10.27 -23.79 4.48
N GLY A 47 9.61 -22.78 3.92
CA GLY A 47 9.74 -21.37 4.33
C GLY A 47 11.01 -20.67 3.86
N LYS A 48 11.90 -21.33 3.10
CA LYS A 48 13.11 -20.65 2.58
C LYS A 48 12.75 -19.67 1.46
N PRO A 49 13.26 -18.43 1.48
CA PRO A 49 12.97 -17.44 0.45
C PRO A 49 13.58 -17.87 -0.89
N ILE A 50 12.82 -17.63 -1.96
CA ILE A 50 13.24 -17.81 -3.34
C ILE A 50 13.67 -16.45 -3.87
N LYS A 51 14.85 -16.44 -4.48
CA LYS A 51 15.45 -15.26 -5.07
C LYS A 51 15.52 -15.36 -6.59
N ASP A 52 15.66 -14.21 -7.23
CA ASP A 52 15.91 -14.10 -8.65
C ASP A 52 17.38 -14.41 -9.00
N LYS A 53 17.75 -14.26 -10.28
CA LYS A 53 19.12 -14.49 -10.78
C LYS A 53 20.15 -13.46 -10.30
N TYR A 54 19.71 -12.36 -9.68
CA TYR A 54 20.53 -11.28 -9.15
C TYR A 54 20.60 -11.29 -7.61
N ASP A 55 20.17 -12.39 -6.97
CA ASP A 55 20.10 -12.54 -5.52
C ASP A 55 19.09 -11.58 -4.84
N GLY A 56 18.16 -11.02 -5.61
CA GLY A 56 17.04 -10.22 -5.13
C GLY A 56 15.87 -11.09 -4.66
N PHE A 57 15.20 -10.69 -3.58
CA PHE A 57 13.96 -11.35 -3.17
C PHE A 57 12.85 -11.14 -4.20
N ILE A 58 12.01 -12.16 -4.36
CA ILE A 58 10.78 -12.08 -5.13
C ILE A 58 9.63 -11.98 -4.15
N TYR A 59 8.77 -10.99 -4.30
CA TYR A 59 7.55 -10.84 -3.52
C TYR A 59 6.35 -11.34 -4.31
N ILE A 60 5.45 -12.03 -3.65
CA ILE A 60 4.15 -12.43 -4.19
C ILE A 60 3.06 -12.02 -3.20
N MET A 61 1.82 -12.08 -3.67
CA MET A 61 0.67 -11.85 -2.80
C MET A 61 0.10 -13.15 -2.28
N TYR A 62 -0.46 -13.08 -1.08
CA TYR A 62 -1.19 -14.15 -0.42
C TYR A 62 -2.60 -13.67 -0.11
N GLU A 63 -3.54 -14.60 -0.07
CA GLU A 63 -4.89 -14.39 0.45
C GLU A 63 -5.13 -15.33 1.63
N ALA A 64 -5.89 -14.88 2.62
CA ALA A 64 -6.32 -15.67 3.77
C ALA A 64 -7.76 -15.27 4.17
N PRO A 65 -8.50 -16.15 4.86
CA PRO A 65 -9.77 -15.76 5.50
C PRO A 65 -9.55 -14.64 6.52
N LEU A 66 -10.47 -13.68 6.57
CA LEU A 66 -10.50 -12.67 7.62
C LEU A 66 -10.89 -13.32 8.96
N SER A 67 -10.22 -12.92 10.04
CA SER A 67 -10.54 -13.33 11.41
C SER A 67 -11.03 -12.13 12.22
N ASP A 68 -11.85 -12.39 13.25
CA ASP A 68 -12.43 -11.33 14.09
C ASP A 68 -11.38 -10.56 14.90
N ASP A 69 -10.24 -11.17 15.22
CA ASP A 69 -9.15 -10.56 15.99
C ASP A 69 -8.00 -10.05 15.12
N GLY A 70 -8.19 -10.05 13.80
CA GLY A 70 -7.24 -9.56 12.81
C GLY A 70 -6.04 -10.47 12.55
N GLU A 71 -5.92 -11.64 13.19
CA GLU A 71 -4.89 -12.62 12.83
C GLU A 71 -5.04 -13.12 11.39
N ILE A 72 -3.91 -13.54 10.82
CA ILE A 72 -3.85 -14.10 9.47
C ILE A 72 -3.40 -15.56 9.62
N GLU A 73 -4.27 -16.48 9.22
CA GLU A 73 -4.03 -17.92 9.28
C GLU A 73 -4.52 -18.59 8.00
N ASN A 74 -3.97 -19.74 7.65
CA ASN A 74 -4.36 -20.52 6.46
C ASN A 74 -4.20 -19.73 5.15
N GLU A 75 -3.14 -18.93 5.07
CA GLU A 75 -2.79 -18.16 3.90
C GLU A 75 -2.43 -19.07 2.72
N LYS A 76 -2.73 -18.59 1.51
CA LYS A 76 -2.34 -19.26 0.28
C LYS A 76 -1.85 -18.25 -0.75
N PRO A 77 -0.80 -18.59 -1.53
CA PRO A 77 -0.26 -17.68 -2.52
C PRO A 77 -1.26 -17.47 -3.66
N ILE A 78 -1.33 -16.24 -4.16
CA ILE A 78 -1.99 -15.92 -5.41
C ILE A 78 -1.07 -16.36 -6.55
N VAL A 79 -1.54 -17.32 -7.35
CA VAL A 79 -0.76 -17.87 -8.45
C VAL A 79 -1.13 -17.16 -9.75
N LYS A 80 -0.16 -16.53 -10.40
CA LYS A 80 -0.24 -16.17 -11.82
C LYS A 80 0.49 -17.25 -12.62
N THR A 81 -0.26 -18.06 -13.35
CA THR A 81 0.25 -19.27 -14.02
C THR A 81 1.06 -19.00 -15.28
N GLU A 82 0.93 -17.82 -15.89
CA GLU A 82 1.40 -17.56 -17.26
C GLU A 82 2.75 -16.83 -17.38
N LEU A 83 3.28 -16.30 -16.28
CA LEU A 83 4.55 -15.56 -16.26
C LEU A 83 5.56 -16.26 -15.35
N GLY A 84 6.86 -16.03 -15.57
CA GLY A 84 7.93 -16.58 -14.73
C GLY A 84 7.88 -16.13 -13.26
N ARG A 85 9.02 -16.08 -12.58
CA ARG A 85 9.09 -15.49 -11.24
C ARG A 85 9.14 -13.97 -11.36
N PHE A 86 8.01 -13.28 -11.13
CA PHE A 86 7.92 -11.81 -11.13
C PHE A 86 7.38 -11.33 -9.78
N ASN A 87 7.60 -10.04 -9.48
CA ASN A 87 7.09 -9.45 -8.24
C ASN A 87 5.61 -9.13 -8.36
N MET A 88 4.83 -9.44 -7.34
CA MET A 88 3.44 -9.09 -7.22
C MET A 88 3.21 -8.66 -5.78
N SER A 89 2.97 -7.37 -5.57
CA SER A 89 2.88 -6.81 -4.22
C SER A 89 2.00 -5.56 -4.20
N SER A 90 1.66 -5.09 -2.99
CA SER A 90 0.99 -3.81 -2.75
C SER A 90 -0.23 -3.62 -3.65
N ALA A 91 -1.33 -4.31 -3.31
CA ALA A 91 -2.55 -4.27 -4.08
C ALA A 91 -3.65 -3.42 -3.45
N THR A 92 -4.61 -3.08 -4.28
CA THR A 92 -5.95 -2.61 -3.92
C THR A 92 -6.97 -3.37 -4.77
N PHE A 93 -8.20 -3.43 -4.30
CA PHE A 93 -9.26 -4.20 -4.94
C PHE A 93 -10.49 -3.34 -5.15
N SER A 94 -11.31 -3.68 -6.14
CA SER A 94 -12.65 -3.13 -6.24
C SER A 94 -13.50 -3.60 -5.06
N LYS A 95 -14.54 -2.84 -4.72
CA LYS A 95 -15.41 -3.13 -3.58
C LYS A 95 -16.06 -4.51 -3.64
N ASP A 96 -16.37 -4.98 -4.84
CA ASP A 96 -16.94 -6.30 -5.10
C ASP A 96 -15.89 -7.44 -5.11
N GLY A 97 -14.61 -7.12 -4.95
CA GLY A 97 -13.49 -8.06 -5.02
C GLY A 97 -13.21 -8.64 -6.41
N LYS A 98 -13.86 -8.12 -7.46
CA LYS A 98 -13.74 -8.63 -8.83
C LYS A 98 -12.47 -8.14 -9.52
N TYR A 99 -11.98 -6.95 -9.21
CA TYR A 99 -10.80 -6.36 -9.81
C TYR A 99 -9.71 -6.15 -8.77
N MET A 100 -8.47 -6.37 -9.19
CA MET A 100 -7.28 -6.15 -8.37
C MET A 100 -6.32 -5.28 -9.15
N TYR A 101 -5.77 -4.25 -8.51
CA TYR A 101 -4.67 -3.42 -9.02
C TYR A 101 -3.47 -3.67 -8.13
N PHE A 102 -2.31 -3.97 -8.71
CA PHE A 102 -1.13 -4.34 -7.92
C PHE A 102 0.17 -3.84 -8.57
N THR A 103 1.20 -3.70 -7.74
CA THR A 103 2.54 -3.33 -8.18
C THR A 103 3.29 -4.58 -8.66
N THR A 104 3.91 -4.47 -9.82
CA THR A 104 4.80 -5.49 -10.41
C THR A 104 5.97 -4.82 -11.13
N ASN A 105 6.97 -5.60 -11.52
CA ASN A 105 8.06 -5.13 -12.37
C ASN A 105 7.75 -5.38 -13.86
N GLN A 106 8.38 -4.59 -14.73
CA GLN A 106 8.44 -4.87 -16.15
C GLN A 106 9.09 -6.25 -16.39
N ILE A 107 8.62 -6.97 -17.41
CA ILE A 107 9.16 -8.29 -17.78
C ILE A 107 10.56 -8.12 -18.34
N ASP A 108 10.72 -7.16 -19.25
CA ASP A 108 11.98 -6.85 -19.89
C ASP A 108 12.72 -5.76 -19.13
N LYS A 109 14.05 -5.85 -19.18
CA LYS A 109 14.93 -4.81 -18.65
C LYS A 109 14.85 -3.60 -19.57
N GLY A 110 14.74 -2.42 -18.99
CA GLY A 110 14.79 -1.14 -19.71
C GLY A 110 15.66 -0.12 -18.98
N THR A 111 15.64 1.11 -19.47
CA THR A 111 16.34 2.22 -18.82
C THR A 111 15.37 2.97 -17.91
N ASN A 112 15.72 3.18 -16.64
CA ASN A 112 15.02 4.19 -15.82
C ASN A 112 15.50 5.59 -16.24
N LYS A 113 14.64 6.36 -16.91
CA LYS A 113 15.04 7.65 -17.50
C LYS A 113 15.42 8.73 -16.48
N LEU A 114 14.91 8.67 -15.24
CA LEU A 114 15.32 9.60 -14.19
C LEU A 114 16.70 9.28 -13.63
N LYS A 115 16.99 7.98 -13.44
CA LYS A 115 18.22 7.53 -12.80
C LYS A 115 19.36 7.25 -13.79
N GLY A 116 19.04 7.11 -15.08
CA GLY A 116 20.01 6.80 -16.13
C GLY A 116 20.62 5.39 -15.99
N VAL A 117 19.90 4.47 -15.35
CA VAL A 117 20.38 3.10 -15.09
C VAL A 117 19.45 2.06 -15.70
N GLU A 118 20.03 0.94 -16.11
CA GLU A 118 19.31 -0.21 -16.61
C GLU A 118 18.68 -1.01 -15.45
N THR A 119 17.35 -1.18 -15.46
CA THR A 119 16.60 -1.83 -14.38
C THR A 119 15.30 -2.46 -14.89
N TYR A 120 14.60 -3.18 -14.02
CA TYR A 120 13.21 -3.58 -14.23
C TYR A 120 12.34 -2.54 -13.53
N ASN A 121 11.83 -1.56 -14.29
CA ASN A 121 10.98 -0.51 -13.73
C ASN A 121 9.67 -1.10 -13.18
N LEU A 122 9.11 -0.43 -12.17
CA LEU A 122 7.83 -0.81 -11.59
C LEU A 122 6.67 -0.32 -12.46
N GLN A 123 5.61 -1.11 -12.52
CA GLN A 123 4.37 -0.80 -13.20
C GLN A 123 3.18 -1.27 -12.36
N ILE A 124 2.00 -0.76 -12.68
CA ILE A 124 0.75 -1.22 -12.10
C ILE A 124 0.04 -2.09 -13.13
N GLN A 125 -0.39 -3.28 -12.69
CA GLN A 125 -1.27 -4.15 -13.46
C GLN A 125 -2.64 -4.26 -12.80
N ARG A 126 -3.68 -4.38 -13.62
CA ARG A 126 -5.03 -4.81 -13.23
C ARG A 126 -5.20 -6.29 -13.54
N ALA A 127 -5.89 -7.04 -12.69
CA ALA A 127 -6.37 -8.39 -12.95
C ALA A 127 -7.87 -8.49 -12.64
N GLU A 128 -8.53 -9.51 -13.17
CA GLU A 128 -9.95 -9.81 -12.93
C GLU A 128 -10.09 -11.19 -12.27
N TYR A 129 -10.95 -11.30 -11.27
CA TYR A 129 -11.27 -12.57 -10.63
C TYR A 129 -12.38 -13.26 -11.42
N GLU A 130 -12.11 -14.49 -11.86
CA GLU A 130 -13.10 -15.37 -12.48
C GLU A 130 -13.31 -16.60 -11.58
N GLU A 131 -14.55 -16.80 -11.13
CA GLU A 131 -14.90 -17.93 -10.27
C GLU A 131 -14.51 -19.27 -10.91
N GLY A 132 -13.90 -20.15 -10.14
CA GLY A 132 -13.38 -21.44 -10.62
C GLY A 132 -12.07 -21.37 -11.41
N LYS A 133 -11.61 -20.18 -11.83
CA LYS A 133 -10.30 -20.00 -12.50
C LYS A 133 -9.30 -19.20 -11.66
N GLY A 134 -9.76 -18.32 -10.78
CA GLY A 134 -8.92 -17.41 -10.01
C GLY A 134 -8.65 -16.10 -10.75
N TRP A 135 -7.51 -15.47 -10.49
CA TRP A 135 -7.13 -14.21 -11.13
C TRP A 135 -6.67 -14.42 -12.57
N THR A 136 -7.27 -13.69 -13.50
CA THR A 136 -7.02 -13.72 -14.95
C THR A 136 -6.90 -12.28 -15.50
N ASN A 137 -6.82 -12.12 -16.83
CA ASN A 137 -6.88 -10.82 -17.52
C ASN A 137 -5.90 -9.75 -16.98
N PHE A 138 -4.65 -10.17 -16.79
CA PHE A 138 -3.59 -9.30 -16.27
C PHE A 138 -3.11 -8.30 -17.31
N GLU A 139 -3.38 -7.02 -17.09
CA GLU A 139 -3.10 -5.94 -18.04
C GLU A 139 -2.35 -4.79 -17.35
N THR A 140 -1.28 -4.30 -17.98
CA THR A 140 -0.61 -3.07 -17.54
C THR A 140 -1.52 -1.86 -17.79
N LEU A 141 -1.59 -0.95 -16.83
CA LEU A 141 -2.39 0.26 -16.98
C LEU A 141 -1.83 1.14 -18.10
N PRO A 142 -2.69 1.75 -18.95
CA PRO A 142 -2.28 2.37 -20.20
C PRO A 142 -1.40 3.62 -20.02
N PHE A 143 -1.39 4.21 -18.82
CA PHE A 143 -0.56 5.38 -18.49
C PHE A 143 0.81 5.01 -17.88
N CYS A 144 1.09 3.72 -17.64
CA CYS A 144 2.39 3.28 -17.13
C CYS A 144 3.45 3.33 -18.24
N ASP A 145 4.19 4.44 -18.33
CA ASP A 145 5.36 4.55 -19.19
C ASP A 145 6.47 3.57 -18.71
N PRO A 146 6.96 2.66 -19.58
CA PRO A 146 7.94 1.64 -19.21
C PRO A 146 9.31 2.19 -18.74
N ASP A 147 9.61 3.47 -19.00
CA ASP A 147 10.88 4.10 -18.61
C ASP A 147 10.86 4.71 -17.19
N TYR A 148 9.73 4.64 -16.49
CA TYR A 148 9.52 5.20 -15.15
C TYR A 148 8.87 4.19 -14.21
N ASN A 149 8.84 4.50 -12.90
CA ASN A 149 8.17 3.65 -11.92
C ASN A 149 6.76 4.14 -11.66
N TYR A 150 5.83 3.19 -11.58
CA TYR A 150 4.46 3.36 -11.10
C TYR A 150 4.16 2.25 -10.10
N ALA A 151 3.65 2.60 -8.92
CA ALA A 151 3.46 1.62 -7.84
C ALA A 151 2.38 2.04 -6.84
N HIS A 152 2.13 1.15 -5.88
CA HIS A 152 1.30 1.35 -4.70
C HIS A 152 -0.11 1.88 -5.03
N PRO A 153 -0.88 1.17 -5.87
CA PRO A 153 -2.24 1.56 -6.20
C PRO A 153 -3.17 1.56 -4.96
N ALA A 154 -4.11 2.50 -4.93
CA ALA A 154 -5.20 2.57 -3.96
C ALA A 154 -6.47 3.07 -4.65
N LEU A 155 -7.55 2.30 -4.58
CA LEU A 155 -8.86 2.72 -5.10
C LEU A 155 -9.60 3.56 -4.06
N SER A 156 -10.39 4.52 -4.54
CA SER A 156 -11.41 5.18 -3.72
C SER A 156 -12.51 4.18 -3.33
N PRO A 157 -13.24 4.41 -2.21
CA PRO A 157 -14.32 3.53 -1.75
C PRO A 157 -15.47 3.34 -2.75
N ASP A 158 -15.60 4.24 -3.72
CA ASP A 158 -16.60 4.22 -4.79
C ASP A 158 -16.07 3.62 -6.11
N ASP A 159 -14.84 3.10 -6.14
CA ASP A 159 -14.15 2.51 -7.28
C ASP A 159 -13.89 3.46 -8.48
N ASN A 160 -14.23 4.75 -8.36
CA ASN A 160 -14.18 5.70 -9.48
C ASN A 160 -12.85 6.46 -9.59
N THR A 161 -11.96 6.36 -8.62
CA THR A 161 -10.64 7.01 -8.64
C THR A 161 -9.56 6.04 -8.19
N LEU A 162 -8.49 5.95 -8.98
CA LEU A 162 -7.27 5.22 -8.62
C LEU A 162 -6.18 6.22 -8.26
N TYR A 163 -5.66 6.11 -7.04
CA TYR A 163 -4.50 6.81 -6.53
C TYR A 163 -3.29 5.90 -6.64
N PHE A 164 -2.12 6.46 -6.89
CA PHE A 164 -0.87 5.71 -7.02
C PHE A 164 0.32 6.64 -6.85
N ILE A 165 1.52 6.06 -6.76
CA ILE A 165 2.75 6.83 -6.82
C ILE A 165 3.48 6.62 -8.13
N ALA A 166 4.18 7.66 -8.56
CA ALA A 166 5.03 7.59 -9.72
C ALA A 166 6.35 8.32 -9.48
N ASP A 167 7.41 7.82 -10.11
CA ASP A 167 8.72 8.49 -10.20
C ASP A 167 8.87 9.02 -11.63
N VAL A 168 8.28 10.18 -11.94
CA VAL A 168 8.29 10.75 -13.30
C VAL A 168 8.99 12.11 -13.37
N LYS A 169 9.30 12.56 -14.58
CA LYS A 169 9.91 13.88 -14.77
C LYS A 169 8.92 14.97 -14.33
N GLY A 170 9.38 15.86 -13.46
CA GLY A 170 8.54 16.93 -12.91
C GLY A 170 7.96 16.63 -11.53
N ASN A 171 8.25 15.47 -10.96
CA ASN A 171 8.03 15.22 -9.53
C ASN A 171 8.68 16.29 -8.66
N LYS A 172 8.05 16.58 -7.54
CA LYS A 172 8.56 17.43 -6.47
C LYS A 172 9.56 16.67 -5.61
N GLY A 173 9.28 15.40 -5.33
CA GLY A 173 10.06 14.55 -4.44
C GLY A 173 10.73 13.38 -5.14
N LYS A 174 11.10 12.36 -4.35
CA LYS A 174 11.65 11.10 -4.88
C LYS A 174 10.58 10.24 -5.53
N SER A 175 9.36 10.31 -5.00
CA SER A 175 8.13 9.69 -5.50
C SER A 175 6.96 10.57 -5.08
N ASP A 176 6.03 10.82 -5.99
CA ASP A 176 4.89 11.71 -5.76
C ASP A 176 3.58 10.94 -5.93
N LEU A 177 2.51 11.40 -5.27
CA LEU A 177 1.16 10.90 -5.41
C LEU A 177 0.43 11.52 -6.60
N TYR A 178 -0.26 10.65 -7.33
CA TYR A 178 -1.09 10.96 -8.49
C TYR A 178 -2.44 10.27 -8.35
N LYS A 179 -3.42 10.74 -9.12
CA LYS A 179 -4.72 10.11 -9.27
C LYS A 179 -5.20 10.09 -10.72
N VAL A 180 -6.11 9.18 -11.01
CA VAL A 180 -6.79 9.07 -12.30
C VAL A 180 -8.23 8.59 -12.08
N SER A 181 -9.17 9.11 -12.87
CA SER A 181 -10.54 8.58 -12.86
C SER A 181 -10.58 7.18 -13.49
N VAL A 182 -11.39 6.29 -12.92
CA VAL A 182 -11.59 4.92 -13.39
C VAL A 182 -13.05 4.76 -13.82
N SER A 183 -13.28 4.12 -14.96
CA SER A 183 -14.62 3.76 -15.44
C SER A 183 -14.65 2.27 -15.77
N ASN A 184 -15.52 1.54 -15.06
CA ASN A 184 -15.73 0.09 -15.18
C ASN A 184 -14.44 -0.73 -15.08
N HIS A 185 -13.42 -0.23 -14.36
CA HIS A 185 -12.09 -0.82 -14.27
C HIS A 185 -11.37 -1.04 -15.62
N GLN A 186 -11.84 -0.41 -16.70
CA GLN A 186 -11.33 -0.63 -18.06
C GLN A 186 -10.80 0.66 -18.70
N THR A 187 -11.44 1.78 -18.41
CA THR A 187 -11.04 3.08 -18.97
C THR A 187 -10.51 3.99 -17.87
N TYR A 188 -9.46 4.74 -18.19
CA TYR A 188 -8.77 5.65 -17.30
C TYR A 188 -8.76 7.05 -17.91
N GLY A 189 -8.99 8.07 -17.09
CA GLY A 189 -8.87 9.46 -17.51
C GLY A 189 -7.43 9.95 -17.59
N ASP A 190 -7.25 11.26 -17.52
CA ASP A 190 -5.92 11.86 -17.48
C ASP A 190 -5.31 11.79 -16.08
N VAL A 191 -4.03 11.41 -16.02
CA VAL A 191 -3.26 11.36 -14.78
C VAL A 191 -3.06 12.78 -14.25
N THR A 192 -3.46 13.00 -12.99
CA THR A 192 -3.37 14.30 -12.33
C THR A 192 -2.54 14.18 -11.05
N SER A 193 -1.61 15.11 -10.82
CA SER A 193 -0.85 15.17 -9.57
C SER A 193 -1.76 15.55 -8.39
N MET A 194 -1.47 15.02 -7.20
CA MET A 194 -2.16 15.40 -5.96
C MET A 194 -1.78 16.78 -5.42
N GLY A 195 -0.93 17.53 -6.14
CA GLY A 195 -0.61 18.93 -5.86
C GLY A 195 0.45 19.12 -4.76
N GLU A 196 0.86 20.37 -4.57
CA GLU A 196 2.04 20.71 -3.75
C GLU A 196 1.81 20.62 -2.23
N THR A 197 0.56 20.56 -1.77
CA THR A 197 0.23 20.34 -0.35
C THR A 197 0.44 18.88 0.04
N ILE A 198 -0.05 17.96 -0.80
CA ILE A 198 0.07 16.52 -0.54
C ILE A 198 1.45 16.03 -0.95
N ASN A 199 1.98 16.43 -2.11
CA ASN A 199 3.33 16.05 -2.54
C ASN A 199 4.39 16.96 -1.93
N SER A 200 5.49 16.38 -1.48
CA SER A 200 6.58 17.11 -0.84
C SER A 200 7.90 16.91 -1.58
N SER A 201 8.99 17.48 -1.09
CA SER A 201 10.34 17.20 -1.62
C SER A 201 10.89 15.84 -1.17
N ARG A 202 10.06 15.03 -0.51
CA ARG A 202 10.42 13.80 0.18
C ARG A 202 9.80 12.62 -0.58
N THR A 203 9.68 11.47 0.05
CA THR A 203 9.04 10.29 -0.53
C THR A 203 7.58 10.27 -0.07
N GLU A 204 6.65 10.10 -1.01
CA GLU A 204 5.28 9.70 -0.73
C GLU A 204 5.04 8.31 -1.32
N ILE A 205 4.57 7.35 -0.51
CA ILE A 205 4.32 5.95 -0.88
C ILE A 205 3.10 5.37 -0.16
N PHE A 206 2.62 4.21 -0.62
CA PHE A 206 1.50 3.46 -0.02
C PHE A 206 0.27 4.32 0.32
N PRO A 207 -0.37 4.97 -0.67
CA PRO A 207 -1.65 5.61 -0.43
C PRO A 207 -2.72 4.59 -0.01
N PHE A 208 -3.72 5.10 0.69
CA PHE A 208 -4.95 4.41 1.04
C PHE A 208 -6.06 5.45 1.22
N ILE A 209 -7.25 5.18 0.68
CA ILE A 209 -8.43 6.03 0.87
C ILE A 209 -9.41 5.29 1.76
N SER A 210 -9.76 5.91 2.88
CA SER A 210 -10.71 5.38 3.86
C SER A 210 -12.16 5.64 3.48
N ALA A 211 -13.08 4.92 4.13
CA ALA A 211 -14.52 5.06 3.92
C ALA A 211 -15.08 6.44 4.28
N ASP A 212 -14.41 7.20 5.17
CA ASP A 212 -14.70 8.60 5.48
C ASP A 212 -13.87 9.59 4.63
N ASN A 213 -13.42 9.15 3.45
CA ASN A 213 -12.76 9.95 2.42
C ASN A 213 -11.48 10.67 2.87
N LYS A 214 -10.77 10.11 3.85
CA LYS A 214 -9.41 10.56 4.19
C LYS A 214 -8.38 9.78 3.40
N LEU A 215 -7.38 10.50 2.89
CA LEU A 215 -6.17 9.95 2.30
C LEU A 215 -5.15 9.69 3.41
N TYR A 216 -4.74 8.43 3.52
CA TYR A 216 -3.58 8.01 4.28
C TYR A 216 -2.43 7.71 3.34
N PHE A 217 -1.21 8.10 3.69
CA PHE A 217 -0.02 7.77 2.91
C PHE A 217 1.21 7.75 3.82
N THR A 218 2.25 7.06 3.38
CA THR A 218 3.52 6.97 4.08
C THR A 218 4.50 7.99 3.53
N SER A 219 5.27 8.66 4.41
CA SER A 219 6.28 9.64 3.98
C SER A 219 7.45 9.78 4.98
N ASP A 220 8.63 10.15 4.48
CA ASP A 220 9.80 10.58 5.28
C ASP A 220 9.88 12.12 5.41
N ARG A 221 8.72 12.79 5.31
CA ARG A 221 8.60 14.25 5.54
C ARG A 221 8.77 14.60 7.02
N ARG A 222 8.89 15.90 7.29
CA ARG A 222 9.08 16.39 8.66
C ARG A 222 7.80 16.23 9.47
N GLY A 223 7.94 16.11 10.78
CA GLY A 223 6.84 16.05 11.74
C GLY A 223 6.51 14.63 12.23
N GLY A 224 6.94 13.59 11.50
CA GLY A 224 6.81 12.20 11.91
C GLY A 224 7.71 11.81 13.09
N ASN A 225 7.46 10.63 13.64
CA ASN A 225 8.13 10.09 14.81
C ASN A 225 9.30 9.14 14.46
N GLY A 226 9.34 8.66 13.22
CA GLY A 226 10.23 7.61 12.74
C GLY A 226 11.04 7.97 11.49
N GLY A 227 11.43 6.95 10.73
CA GLY A 227 12.10 7.10 9.43
C GLY A 227 11.09 7.27 8.28
N LEU A 228 10.06 6.45 8.31
CA LEU A 228 8.83 6.57 7.53
C LEU A 228 7.65 6.62 8.50
N ASP A 229 6.71 7.51 8.25
CA ASP A 229 5.52 7.68 9.08
C ASP A 229 4.26 7.73 8.21
N ILE A 230 3.14 7.30 8.78
CA ILE A 230 1.81 7.45 8.21
C ILE A 230 1.32 8.88 8.44
N TYR A 231 0.89 9.53 7.37
CA TYR A 231 0.23 10.82 7.34
C TYR A 231 -1.21 10.67 6.89
N VAL A 232 -2.09 11.53 7.41
CA VAL A 232 -3.49 11.64 7.03
C VAL A 232 -3.79 13.03 6.48
N TYR A 233 -4.67 13.07 5.48
CA TYR A 233 -5.19 14.28 4.86
C TYR A 233 -6.68 14.09 4.57
N ASP A 234 -7.52 15.03 5.01
CA ASP A 234 -8.97 15.00 4.75
C ASP A 234 -9.24 15.58 3.35
N LEU A 235 -9.77 14.75 2.44
CA LEU A 235 -10.04 15.17 1.06
C LEU A 235 -11.30 16.04 0.94
N ASP A 236 -12.16 16.05 1.96
CA ASP A 236 -13.40 16.84 1.99
C ASP A 236 -13.22 18.17 2.74
N SER A 237 -12.06 18.41 3.35
CA SER A 237 -11.80 19.66 4.07
C SER A 237 -11.91 20.89 3.16
N GLU A 238 -12.65 21.89 3.64
CA GLU A 238 -12.71 23.22 3.03
C GLU A 238 -11.55 24.14 3.47
N ASP A 239 -10.72 23.69 4.42
CA ASP A 239 -9.57 24.45 4.91
C ASP A 239 -8.45 24.44 3.86
N ALA A 240 -8.30 25.57 3.17
CA ALA A 240 -7.25 25.78 2.16
C ALA A 240 -5.82 25.75 2.74
N GLU A 241 -5.66 25.85 4.06
CA GLU A 241 -4.38 25.76 4.77
C GLU A 241 -4.16 24.38 5.40
N GLN A 242 -5.05 23.41 5.17
CA GLN A 242 -4.86 22.06 5.66
C GLN A 242 -3.55 21.47 5.11
N GLU A 243 -2.75 20.92 6.01
CA GLU A 243 -1.54 20.15 5.69
C GLU A 243 -1.71 18.70 6.15
N PRO A 244 -1.09 17.72 5.48
CA PRO A 244 -1.07 16.35 5.96
C PRO A 244 -0.43 16.25 7.35
N LYS A 245 -1.10 15.57 8.27
CA LYS A 245 -0.64 15.40 9.65
C LYS A 245 -0.16 13.97 9.89
N PRO A 246 0.98 13.77 10.57
CA PRO A 246 1.39 12.43 10.95
C PRO A 246 0.40 11.86 11.97
N LEU A 247 0.09 10.58 11.86
CA LEU A 247 -0.66 9.88 12.91
C LEU A 247 0.17 9.82 14.19
N GLU A 248 -0.52 9.89 15.33
CA GLU A 248 0.14 9.79 16.63
C GLU A 248 0.55 8.33 16.93
N ALA A 249 1.41 8.17 17.92
CA ALA A 249 1.64 6.85 18.51
C ALA A 249 0.32 6.32 19.10
N PRO A 250 0.07 5.00 19.05
CA PRO A 250 1.00 3.93 18.70
C PRO A 250 1.00 3.49 17.22
N ILE A 251 0.25 4.17 16.34
CA ILE A 251 0.27 3.85 14.91
C ILE A 251 1.65 4.14 14.34
N ASN A 252 2.11 5.38 14.44
CA ASN A 252 3.50 5.72 14.16
C ASN A 252 4.38 5.42 15.37
N SER A 253 5.45 4.69 15.11
CA SER A 253 6.47 4.31 16.07
C SER A 253 7.74 5.16 15.85
N ARG A 254 8.86 4.72 16.42
CA ARG A 254 10.18 5.31 16.14
C ARG A 254 10.90 4.64 14.94
N GLY A 255 10.27 3.64 14.32
CA GLY A 255 10.80 2.87 13.20
C GLY A 255 10.30 3.38 11.85
N ASP A 256 10.26 2.50 10.85
CA ASP A 256 9.58 2.76 9.58
C ASP A 256 8.16 2.18 9.67
N ASP A 257 7.14 3.02 9.66
CA ASP A 257 5.72 2.65 9.66
C ASP A 257 5.08 3.01 8.32
N PHE A 258 4.46 2.04 7.67
CA PHE A 258 4.02 2.20 6.28
C PHE A 258 2.84 1.31 5.91
N SER A 259 2.20 1.61 4.78
CA SER A 259 1.06 0.85 4.24
C SER A 259 -0.08 0.66 5.25
N PHE A 260 -0.62 1.79 5.71
CA PHE A 260 -1.81 1.85 6.54
C PHE A 260 -3.05 1.39 5.77
N PHE A 261 -3.91 0.61 6.43
CA PHE A 261 -5.21 0.23 5.95
C PHE A 261 -6.21 0.26 7.11
N LEU A 262 -7.35 0.90 6.90
CA LEU A 262 -8.43 1.04 7.87
C LEU A 262 -9.67 0.35 7.32
N ASN A 263 -10.29 -0.51 8.12
CA ASN A 263 -11.57 -1.12 7.77
C ASN A 263 -12.67 -0.06 7.67
N ASP A 264 -13.75 -0.39 6.96
CA ASP A 264 -14.91 0.51 6.81
C ASP A 264 -15.60 0.84 8.14
N ASP A 265 -15.32 0.09 9.21
CA ASP A 265 -15.76 0.42 10.57
C ASP A 265 -15.01 1.62 11.19
N LEU A 266 -13.93 2.07 10.55
CA LEU A 266 -13.04 3.16 10.97
C LEU A 266 -12.35 2.96 12.32
N THR A 267 -12.38 1.75 12.88
CA THR A 267 -11.85 1.44 14.20
C THR A 267 -10.73 0.42 14.21
N THR A 268 -10.67 -0.44 13.19
CA THR A 268 -9.71 -1.53 13.12
C THR A 268 -9.00 -1.56 11.77
N GLY A 269 -7.83 -2.18 11.72
CA GLY A 269 -7.10 -2.26 10.46
C GLY A 269 -5.69 -2.81 10.61
N TYR A 270 -4.89 -2.61 9.58
CA TYR A 270 -3.54 -3.15 9.49
C TYR A 270 -2.51 -2.08 9.18
N ILE A 271 -1.30 -2.28 9.68
CA ILE A 271 -0.12 -1.48 9.33
C ILE A 271 1.08 -2.41 9.11
N SER A 272 1.97 -1.99 8.22
CA SER A 272 3.30 -2.61 8.07
C SER A 272 4.30 -1.77 8.86
N SER A 273 5.26 -2.41 9.53
CA SER A 273 6.19 -1.68 10.38
C SER A 273 7.51 -2.41 10.61
N ARG A 274 8.60 -1.62 10.64
CA ARG A 274 9.92 -2.00 11.15
C ARG A 274 10.16 -1.46 12.55
N ARG A 275 9.15 -1.53 13.42
CA ARG A 275 9.28 -1.09 14.83
C ARG A 275 10.16 -2.04 15.63
N SER A 276 10.72 -1.52 16.73
CA SER A 276 11.55 -2.32 17.63
C SER A 276 10.80 -3.54 18.16
N ARG A 277 11.50 -4.67 18.31
CA ARG A 277 10.93 -5.96 18.76
C ARG A 277 9.94 -6.60 17.77
N GLY A 278 10.05 -6.24 16.50
CA GLY A 278 9.53 -7.04 15.39
C GLY A 278 10.17 -8.44 15.31
N GLU A 279 9.62 -9.30 14.44
CA GLU A 279 10.18 -10.62 14.11
C GLU A 279 11.19 -10.55 12.96
N GLY A 280 10.88 -9.81 11.89
CA GLY A 280 11.67 -9.80 10.66
C GLY A 280 12.07 -8.43 10.14
N GLY A 281 12.13 -8.33 8.80
CA GLY A 281 12.32 -7.07 8.09
C GLY A 281 11.08 -6.20 8.22
N ASP A 282 10.15 -6.35 7.28
CA ASP A 282 8.81 -5.78 7.38
C ASP A 282 7.86 -6.73 8.12
N ASP A 283 7.15 -6.24 9.13
CA ASP A 283 6.15 -7.02 9.88
C ASP A 283 4.74 -6.41 9.72
N LEU A 284 3.73 -7.27 9.76
CA LEU A 284 2.33 -6.87 9.87
C LEU A 284 1.87 -6.75 11.32
N TYR A 285 1.11 -5.68 11.58
CA TYR A 285 0.43 -5.43 12.84
C TYR A 285 -1.04 -5.16 12.56
N TYR A 286 -1.88 -5.58 13.50
CA TYR A 286 -3.29 -5.24 13.52
C TYR A 286 -3.53 -4.20 14.61
N PHE A 287 -4.33 -3.18 14.32
CA PHE A 287 -4.72 -2.19 15.30
C PHE A 287 -6.23 -2.18 15.54
N SER A 288 -6.62 -1.73 16.73
CA SER A 288 -8.02 -1.55 17.12
C SER A 288 -8.19 -0.28 17.97
N GLY A 289 -9.41 0.24 18.06
CA GLY A 289 -9.71 1.45 18.83
C GLY A 289 -9.41 2.77 18.11
N TYR A 290 -9.15 2.74 16.80
CA TYR A 290 -8.97 3.94 15.98
C TYR A 290 -10.26 4.78 15.94
N LYS A 291 -10.16 6.11 15.97
CA LYS A 291 -11.29 7.06 15.94
C LYS A 291 -10.90 8.36 15.26
#